data_AF-A0A958QUP6-F1
#
_entry.id   AF-A0A958QUP6-F1
#
_cell.length_a   1.000
_cell.length_b   1.000
_cell.length_c   1.000
_cell.angle_alpha   90.00
_cell.angle_beta   90.00
_cell.angle_gamma   90.00
#
_symmetry.space_group_name_H-M   'P 1'
#
loop_
_entity.id
_entity.type
_entity.pdbx_description
1 polymer ?
#
loop_
_entity_poly.entity_id
_entity_poly.type
_entity_poly.pdbx_seq_one_letter_code
_entity_poly.pdbx_strand_id
1 'polypeptide(L)'
;NNFIDERNSPVKASHIAAKLLKLNYKALGSWPLAITAYNNGIGNIRKAMKRAKSRDLGVIIAKNHTGAFKFASSNFYPCFLAALHAEKYHQEIFSFKPVSKAEALQKVKYKLKHSWHPKTLARRANIQLQTLLSYNLDLKKSIHNNHRLPRGLIILVPPEKADELKAKFF
;
A
#
# COMPACT_ATOMS: atom_id res chain seq x y z
N ASN A 1 -20.15 -0.60 -1.75
CA ASN A 1 -18.67 -0.39 -1.76
C ASN A 1 -17.90 -1.70 -1.55
N ASN A 2 -18.23 -2.79 -2.26
CA ASN A 2 -17.74 -4.13 -1.85
C ASN A 2 -16.65 -4.73 -2.78
N PHE A 3 -16.46 -4.22 -3.99
CA PHE A 3 -15.60 -4.81 -5.03
C PHE A 3 -14.40 -3.96 -5.47
N ILE A 4 -14.29 -2.72 -4.98
CA ILE A 4 -13.10 -1.85 -5.13
C ILE A 4 -12.52 -1.64 -3.73
N ASP A 5 -11.25 -1.92 -3.56
CA ASP A 5 -10.50 -1.72 -2.32
C ASP A 5 -9.15 -1.08 -2.63
N GLU A 6 -9.08 0.25 -2.53
CA GLU A 6 -7.88 1.03 -2.88
C GLU A 6 -6.66 0.67 -2.05
N ARG A 7 -6.86 0.03 -0.88
CA ARG A 7 -5.77 -0.45 -0.01
C ARG A 7 -4.95 -1.55 -0.66
N ASN A 8 -5.52 -2.29 -1.62
CA ASN A 8 -4.82 -3.32 -2.36
C ASN A 8 -3.99 -2.76 -3.51
N SER A 9 -4.14 -1.47 -3.87
CA SER A 9 -3.27 -0.82 -4.84
C SER A 9 -1.96 -0.42 -4.16
N PRO A 10 -0.80 -1.00 -4.51
CA PRO A 10 0.46 -0.68 -3.86
C PRO A 10 0.84 0.80 -4.02
N VAL A 11 0.49 1.40 -5.17
CA VAL A 11 0.76 2.83 -5.45
C VAL A 11 -0.10 3.74 -4.56
N LYS A 12 -1.42 3.51 -4.51
CA LYS A 12 -2.33 4.33 -3.69
C LYS A 12 -2.01 4.15 -2.21
N ALA A 13 -1.84 2.90 -1.76
CA ALA A 13 -1.50 2.57 -0.38
C ALA A 13 -0.17 3.21 0.04
N SER A 14 0.88 3.12 -0.79
CA SER A 14 2.19 3.73 -0.50
C SER A 14 2.13 5.24 -0.38
N HIS A 15 1.36 5.91 -1.25
CA HIS A 15 1.19 7.36 -1.19
C HIS A 15 0.52 7.82 0.11
N ILE A 16 -0.54 7.12 0.51
CA ILE A 16 -1.22 7.39 1.79
C ILE A 16 -0.30 7.06 2.98
N ALA A 17 0.46 5.96 2.91
CA ALA A 17 1.42 5.59 3.94
C ALA A 17 2.50 6.66 4.13
N ALA A 18 3.08 7.17 3.03
CA ALA A 18 4.07 8.25 3.07
C ALA A 18 3.50 9.53 3.70
N LYS A 19 2.25 9.90 3.35
CA LYS A 19 1.56 11.04 3.98
C LYS A 19 1.37 10.83 5.49
N LEU A 20 0.91 9.64 5.90
CA LEU A 20 0.69 9.32 7.30
C LEU A 20 2.01 9.34 8.09
N LEU A 21 3.08 8.77 7.55
CA LEU A 21 4.42 8.81 8.15
C LEU A 21 4.92 10.25 8.31
N LYS A 22 4.74 11.11 7.29
CA LYS A 22 5.08 12.54 7.37
C LYS A 22 4.31 13.25 8.48
N LEU A 23 3.00 12.98 8.60
CA LEU A 23 2.17 13.55 9.67
C LEU A 23 2.62 13.08 11.05
N ASN A 24 2.90 11.79 11.20
CA ASN A 24 3.40 11.21 12.44
C ASN A 24 4.75 11.82 12.83
N TYR A 25 5.68 11.95 11.87
CA TYR A 25 6.98 12.58 12.12
C TYR A 25 6.83 14.04 12.52
N LYS A 26 6.01 14.83 11.81
CA LYS A 26 5.74 16.23 12.18
C LYS A 26 5.21 16.37 13.61
N ALA A 27 4.41 15.41 14.06
CA ALA A 27 3.77 15.44 15.36
C ALA A 27 4.60 14.84 16.51
N LEU A 28 5.54 13.93 16.21
CA LEU A 28 6.34 13.20 17.21
C LEU A 28 7.84 13.56 17.17
N GLY A 29 8.32 14.19 16.10
CA GLY A 29 9.72 14.63 15.94
C GLY A 29 10.77 13.51 15.94
N SER A 30 10.37 12.26 15.76
CA SER A 30 11.24 11.10 15.87
C SER A 30 10.76 10.01 14.90
N TRP A 31 11.67 9.51 14.06
CA TRP A 31 11.38 8.41 13.14
C TRP A 31 10.99 7.11 13.85
N PRO A 32 11.70 6.65 14.90
CA PRO A 32 11.25 5.51 15.71
C PRO A 32 9.81 5.65 16.17
N LEU A 33 9.44 6.81 16.74
CA LEU A 33 8.07 7.04 17.21
C LEU A 33 7.07 7.13 16.04
N ALA A 34 7.44 7.75 14.92
CA ALA A 34 6.58 7.93 13.77
C ALA A 34 6.24 6.62 13.05
N ILE A 35 7.24 5.73 12.94
CA ILE A 35 7.09 4.38 12.37
C ILE A 35 6.24 3.52 13.30
N THR A 36 6.49 3.53 14.62
CA THR A 36 5.62 2.81 15.56
C THR A 36 4.18 3.36 15.54
N ALA A 37 4.00 4.67 15.45
CA ALA A 37 2.69 5.31 15.34
C ALA A 37 1.93 4.96 14.05
N TYR A 38 2.61 4.53 12.99
CA TYR A 38 1.96 4.06 11.77
C TYR A 38 1.13 2.80 12.03
N ASN A 39 1.66 1.86 12.83
CA ASN A 39 0.94 0.65 13.21
C ASN A 39 -0.02 0.88 14.39
N ASN A 40 0.42 1.63 15.40
CA ASN A 40 -0.29 1.74 16.67
C ASN A 40 -1.23 2.94 16.79
N GLY A 41 -1.16 3.87 15.86
CA GLY A 41 -1.83 5.16 15.96
C GLY A 41 -1.09 6.14 16.87
N ILE A 42 -1.06 7.40 16.45
CA ILE A 42 -0.37 8.48 17.15
C ILE A 42 -0.91 8.73 18.57
N GLY A 43 -2.21 8.58 18.78
CA GLY A 43 -2.84 8.76 20.09
C GLY A 43 -2.32 7.77 21.13
N ASN A 44 -2.11 6.52 20.73
CA ASN A 44 -1.58 5.48 21.61
C ASN A 44 -0.11 5.74 21.96
N ILE A 45 0.68 6.20 20.99
CA ILE A 45 2.07 6.60 21.23
C ILE A 45 2.15 7.78 22.21
N ARG A 46 1.32 8.81 22.06
CA ARG A 46 1.25 9.94 23.00
C ARG A 46 0.89 9.50 24.43
N LYS A 47 -0.07 8.59 24.57
CA LYS A 47 -0.43 8.00 25.87
C LYS A 47 0.75 7.23 26.48
N ALA A 48 1.48 6.44 25.67
CA ALA A 48 2.63 5.68 26.11
C ALA A 48 3.81 6.58 26.55
N MET A 49 4.08 7.65 25.79
CA MET A 49 5.07 8.68 26.15
C MET A 49 4.75 9.33 27.50
N LYS A 50 3.48 9.70 27.72
CA LYS A 50 3.04 10.32 28.98
C LYS A 50 3.23 9.38 30.17
N ARG A 51 2.89 8.10 30.02
CA ARG A 51 3.10 7.07 31.06
C ARG A 51 4.59 6.83 31.34
N ALA A 52 5.41 6.73 30.29
CA ALA A 52 6.84 6.49 30.43
C ALA A 52 7.64 7.69 30.95
N LYS A 53 7.05 8.90 30.88
CA LYS A 53 7.72 10.20 31.07
C LYS A 53 8.99 10.30 30.21
N SER A 54 8.92 9.81 28.97
CA SER A 54 10.05 9.78 28.05
C SER A 54 9.58 9.89 26.60
N ARG A 55 10.50 10.35 25.74
CA ARG A 55 10.36 10.35 24.28
C ARG A 55 11.22 9.29 23.62
N ASP A 56 12.09 8.63 24.38
CA ASP A 56 12.91 7.53 23.91
C ASP A 56 12.03 6.28 23.70
N LEU A 57 12.04 5.72 22.49
CA LEU A 57 11.20 4.58 22.16
C LEU A 57 11.55 3.33 23.00
N GLY A 58 12.83 3.12 23.31
CA GLY A 58 13.27 2.00 24.15
C GLY A 58 12.73 2.11 25.57
N VAL A 59 12.84 3.30 26.19
CA VAL A 59 12.25 3.58 27.51
C VAL A 59 10.72 3.46 27.48
N ILE A 60 10.08 3.91 26.40
CA ILE A 60 8.63 3.75 26.22
C ILE A 60 8.25 2.28 26.16
N ILE A 61 8.94 1.46 25.36
CA ILE A 61 8.70 0.02 25.28
C ILE A 61 8.87 -0.61 26.67
N ALA A 62 10.01 -0.38 27.32
CA ALA A 62 10.36 -0.93 28.63
C ALA A 62 9.33 -0.60 29.73
N LYS A 63 8.74 0.60 29.69
CA LYS A 63 7.76 1.05 30.70
C LYS A 63 6.30 0.78 30.34
N ASN A 64 6.01 0.27 29.14
CA ASN A 64 4.63 0.06 28.66
C ASN A 64 4.34 -1.41 28.31
N HIS A 65 5.10 -2.38 28.83
CA HIS A 65 4.91 -3.82 28.58
C HIS A 65 3.57 -4.42 29.03
N THR A 66 2.65 -3.62 29.63
CA THR A 66 1.31 -4.05 30.02
C THR A 66 0.21 -3.33 29.22
N GLY A 67 -0.84 -4.05 28.81
CA GLY A 67 -2.02 -3.48 28.15
C GLY A 67 -1.86 -3.19 26.65
N ALA A 68 -2.35 -2.04 26.16
CA ALA A 68 -2.51 -1.69 24.73
C ALA A 68 -1.21 -1.45 23.92
N PHE A 69 -0.04 -1.61 24.55
CA PHE A 69 1.27 -1.53 23.90
C PHE A 69 1.89 -2.94 23.87
N LYS A 70 1.16 -3.87 23.26
CA LYS A 70 1.49 -5.30 23.21
C LYS A 70 2.69 -5.57 22.30
N PHE A 71 3.13 -6.83 22.27
CA PHE A 71 4.20 -7.38 21.43
C PHE A 71 4.29 -6.76 20.03
N ALA A 72 3.16 -6.67 19.30
CA ALA A 72 3.14 -6.09 17.95
C ALA A 72 3.63 -4.63 17.90
N SER A 73 3.19 -3.82 18.86
CA SER A 73 3.52 -2.40 18.99
C SER A 73 5.00 -2.18 19.32
N SER A 74 5.52 -2.98 20.24
CA SER A 74 6.91 -2.89 20.67
C SER A 74 7.88 -3.39 19.60
N ASN A 75 7.45 -4.34 18.78
CA ASN A 75 8.30 -4.97 17.78
C ASN A 75 8.20 -4.33 16.39
N PHE A 76 7.23 -3.45 16.13
CA PHE A 76 7.05 -2.89 14.78
C PHE A 76 8.29 -2.15 14.27
N TYR A 77 8.89 -1.28 15.09
CA TYR A 77 10.11 -0.57 14.71
C TYR A 77 11.34 -1.50 14.58
N PRO A 78 11.61 -2.42 15.52
CA PRO A 78 12.63 -3.45 15.33
C PRO A 78 12.45 -4.30 14.06
N CYS A 79 11.23 -4.76 13.76
CA CYS A 79 10.93 -5.50 12.54
C CYS A 79 11.17 -4.65 11.28
N PHE A 80 10.83 -3.36 11.31
CA PHE A 80 11.16 -2.43 10.24
C PHE A 80 12.67 -2.32 10.02
N LEU A 81 13.45 -2.18 11.10
CA LEU A 81 14.92 -2.15 11.01
C LEU A 81 15.49 -3.46 10.47
N ALA A 82 14.94 -4.60 10.90
CA ALA A 82 15.35 -5.91 10.39
C ALA A 82 15.05 -6.06 8.89
N ALA A 83 13.88 -5.61 8.43
CA ALA A 83 13.53 -5.61 7.01
C ALA A 83 14.44 -4.68 6.19
N LEU A 84 14.74 -3.48 6.70
CA LEU A 84 15.68 -2.56 6.08
C LEU A 84 17.10 -3.14 6.01
N HIS A 85 17.53 -3.81 7.07
CA HIS A 85 18.82 -4.50 7.10
C HIS A 85 18.85 -5.65 6.08
N ALA A 86 17.81 -6.48 6.05
CA ALA A 86 17.69 -7.57 5.08
C ALA A 86 17.66 -7.07 3.62
N GLU A 87 17.01 -5.93 3.36
CA GLU A 87 17.00 -5.31 2.04
C GLU A 87 18.37 -4.74 1.68
N LYS A 88 19.04 -4.02 2.59
CA LYS A 88 20.36 -3.44 2.35
C LYS A 88 21.44 -4.49 2.11
N TYR A 89 21.42 -5.58 2.88
CA TYR A 89 22.42 -6.65 2.84
C TYR A 89 21.88 -7.90 2.13
N HIS A 90 20.92 -7.73 1.23
CA HIS A 90 20.23 -8.86 0.60
C HIS A 90 21.17 -9.79 -0.17
N GLN A 91 22.23 -9.25 -0.78
CA GLN A 91 23.22 -10.05 -1.52
C GLN A 91 23.96 -10.99 -0.58
N GLU A 92 24.42 -10.49 0.57
CA GLU A 92 25.15 -11.29 1.57
C GLU A 92 24.22 -12.33 2.23
N ILE A 93 23.03 -11.91 2.68
CA ILE A 93 22.07 -12.75 3.42
C ILE A 93 21.45 -13.84 2.53
N PHE A 94 21.14 -13.52 1.27
CA PHE A 94 20.45 -14.41 0.33
C PHE A 94 21.34 -14.91 -0.81
N SER A 95 22.68 -14.88 -0.64
CA SER A 95 23.71 -15.23 -1.63
C SER A 95 23.45 -16.52 -2.44
N PHE A 96 22.69 -17.47 -1.87
CA PHE A 96 22.37 -18.76 -2.47
C PHE A 96 21.19 -18.74 -3.46
N LYS A 97 20.45 -17.62 -3.58
CA LYS A 97 19.37 -17.45 -4.55
C LYS A 97 19.45 -16.08 -5.22
N PRO A 98 19.71 -16.01 -6.53
CA PRO A 98 19.62 -14.74 -7.24
C PRO A 98 18.18 -14.21 -7.12
N VAL A 99 18.01 -13.13 -6.35
CA VAL A 99 16.73 -12.41 -6.26
C VAL A 99 16.62 -11.54 -7.51
N SER A 100 15.94 -12.06 -8.54
CA SER A 100 15.58 -11.26 -9.70
C SER A 100 14.51 -10.23 -9.29
N LYS A 101 14.82 -8.94 -9.45
CA LYS A 101 13.80 -7.89 -9.33
C LYS A 101 12.93 -7.96 -10.57
N ALA A 102 11.65 -8.25 -10.39
CA ALA A 102 10.69 -8.16 -11.49
C ALA A 102 10.71 -6.74 -12.06
N GLU A 103 10.69 -6.62 -13.38
CA GLU A 103 10.61 -5.34 -14.04
C GLU A 103 9.33 -4.60 -13.62
N ALA A 104 9.44 -3.29 -13.43
CA ALA A 104 8.29 -2.48 -13.11
C ALA A 104 7.30 -2.54 -14.28
N LEU A 105 6.08 -3.01 -14.02
CA LEU A 105 5.01 -2.99 -15.01
C LEU A 105 4.78 -1.55 -15.49
N GLN A 106 5.16 -1.28 -16.74
CA GLN A 106 4.82 -0.03 -17.40
C GLN A 106 3.30 0.05 -17.49
N LYS A 107 2.74 1.22 -17.17
CA LYS A 107 1.29 1.38 -17.08
C LYS A 107 0.90 2.83 -17.27
N VAL A 108 -0.28 3.00 -17.86
CA VAL A 108 -0.90 4.32 -18.05
C VAL A 108 -2.20 4.40 -17.27
N LYS A 109 -2.50 5.61 -16.79
CA LYS A 109 -3.76 5.90 -16.08
C LYS A 109 -4.82 6.31 -17.11
N TYR A 110 -5.98 5.69 -17.03
CA TYR A 110 -7.14 6.07 -17.83
C TYR A 110 -8.34 6.30 -16.91
N LYS A 111 -9.01 7.45 -17.06
CA LYS A 111 -10.21 7.80 -16.28
C LYS A 111 -11.45 7.37 -17.06
N LEU A 112 -12.26 6.49 -16.48
CA LEU A 112 -13.49 6.02 -17.11
C LEU A 112 -14.50 7.17 -17.28
N LYS A 113 -14.94 7.40 -18.52
CA LYS A 113 -15.98 8.42 -18.80
C LYS A 113 -17.40 7.95 -18.50
N HIS A 114 -17.62 6.64 -18.58
CA HIS A 114 -18.91 5.99 -18.33
C HIS A 114 -18.72 4.80 -17.41
N SER A 115 -19.83 4.30 -16.87
CA SER A 115 -19.82 3.05 -16.13
C SER A 115 -19.74 1.85 -17.07
N TRP A 116 -18.86 0.89 -16.79
CA TRP A 116 -18.62 -0.26 -17.66
C TRP A 116 -18.62 -1.58 -16.88
N HIS A 117 -19.12 -2.66 -17.50
CA HIS A 117 -18.78 -4.00 -17.01
C HIS A 117 -17.29 -4.29 -17.30
N PRO A 118 -16.53 -4.86 -16.33
CA PRO A 118 -15.12 -5.18 -16.52
C PRO A 118 -14.84 -6.04 -17.77
N LYS A 119 -15.69 -7.04 -18.04
CA LYS A 119 -15.59 -7.90 -19.23
C LYS A 119 -15.69 -7.09 -20.53
N THR A 120 -16.67 -6.18 -20.61
CA THR A 120 -16.87 -5.32 -21.79
C THR A 120 -15.70 -4.37 -21.99
N LEU A 121 -15.20 -3.78 -20.90
CA LEU A 121 -14.04 -2.88 -20.91
C LEU A 121 -12.78 -3.62 -21.40
N ALA A 122 -12.49 -4.80 -20.85
CA ALA A 122 -11.34 -5.63 -21.24
C ALA A 122 -11.41 -6.00 -22.73
N ARG A 123 -12.59 -6.47 -23.20
CA ARG A 123 -12.82 -6.79 -24.62
C ARG A 123 -12.59 -5.59 -25.53
N ARG A 124 -13.09 -4.40 -25.17
CA ARG A 124 -12.89 -3.17 -25.96
C ARG A 124 -11.44 -2.73 -25.99
N ALA A 125 -10.76 -2.82 -24.85
CA ALA A 125 -9.32 -2.54 -24.72
C ALA A 125 -8.42 -3.62 -25.36
N ASN A 126 -9.01 -4.67 -25.94
CA ASN A 126 -8.29 -5.79 -26.53
C ASN A 126 -7.28 -6.45 -25.56
N ILE A 127 -7.72 -6.65 -24.31
CA ILE A 127 -6.96 -7.36 -23.27
C ILE A 127 -7.83 -8.42 -22.59
N GLN A 128 -7.18 -9.43 -22.03
CA GLN A 128 -7.86 -10.39 -21.17
C GLN A 128 -8.31 -9.70 -19.88
N LEU A 129 -9.44 -10.15 -19.32
CA LEU A 129 -9.92 -9.63 -18.04
C LEU A 129 -8.91 -9.87 -16.92
N GLN A 130 -8.19 -11.00 -16.95
CA GLN A 130 -7.13 -11.31 -15.99
C GLN A 130 -6.01 -10.25 -16.02
N THR A 131 -5.62 -9.81 -17.21
CA THR A 131 -4.64 -8.73 -17.41
C THR A 131 -5.15 -7.40 -16.87
N LEU A 132 -6.42 -7.06 -17.11
CA LEU A 132 -7.01 -5.87 -16.52
C LEU A 132 -6.95 -5.90 -14.97
N LEU A 133 -7.24 -7.06 -14.36
CA LEU A 133 -7.19 -7.21 -12.91
C LEU A 133 -5.76 -7.21 -12.36
N SER A 134 -4.78 -7.78 -13.07
CA SER A 134 -3.38 -7.77 -12.61
C SER A 134 -2.78 -6.36 -12.58
N TYR A 135 -3.25 -5.48 -13.46
CA TYR A 135 -2.88 -4.06 -13.46
C TYR A 135 -3.62 -3.25 -12.39
N ASN A 136 -4.79 -3.70 -11.93
CA ASN A 136 -5.67 -2.99 -11.00
C ASN A 136 -5.96 -3.84 -9.77
N LEU A 137 -4.95 -3.99 -8.91
CA LEU A 137 -5.04 -4.81 -7.68
C LEU A 137 -6.10 -4.29 -6.69
N ASP A 138 -6.55 -3.05 -6.83
CA ASP A 138 -7.68 -2.49 -6.09
C ASP A 138 -9.05 -3.00 -6.58
N LEU A 139 -9.12 -3.72 -7.70
CA LEU A 139 -10.31 -4.44 -8.13
C LEU A 139 -10.29 -5.87 -7.58
N LYS A 140 -11.27 -6.20 -6.73
CA LYS A 140 -11.39 -7.56 -6.20
C LYS A 140 -11.75 -8.54 -7.32
N LYS A 141 -11.26 -9.78 -7.24
CA LYS A 141 -11.64 -10.85 -8.18
C LYS A 141 -13.16 -11.08 -8.23
N SER A 142 -13.89 -10.86 -7.13
CA SER A 142 -15.36 -10.96 -7.12
C SER A 142 -16.09 -10.00 -8.06
N ILE A 143 -15.40 -9.02 -8.65
CA ILE A 143 -15.98 -8.08 -9.62
C ILE A 143 -16.46 -8.76 -10.91
N HIS A 144 -16.09 -10.03 -11.14
CA HIS A 144 -16.63 -10.86 -12.22
C HIS A 144 -18.16 -11.06 -12.14
N ASN A 145 -18.77 -10.89 -10.96
CA ASN A 145 -20.19 -11.16 -10.69
C ASN A 145 -21.13 -10.01 -11.15
N ASN A 146 -20.98 -9.55 -12.39
CA ASN A 146 -21.81 -8.51 -13.02
C ASN A 146 -21.80 -7.11 -12.38
N HIS A 147 -20.85 -6.81 -11.49
CA HIS A 147 -20.67 -5.45 -11.01
C HIS A 147 -20.11 -4.53 -12.09
N ARG A 148 -20.54 -3.27 -12.08
CA ARG A 148 -20.04 -2.25 -13.00
C ARG A 148 -18.97 -1.40 -12.32
N LEU A 149 -17.92 -1.09 -13.06
CA LEU A 149 -16.95 -0.07 -12.69
C LEU A 149 -17.65 1.31 -12.78
N PRO A 150 -17.52 2.17 -11.76
CA PRO A 150 -18.17 3.46 -11.77
C PRO A 150 -17.48 4.44 -12.72
N ARG A 151 -18.26 5.39 -13.23
CA ARG A 151 -17.74 6.56 -13.95
C ARG A 151 -16.74 7.31 -13.05
N GLY A 152 -15.66 7.80 -13.63
CA GLY A 152 -14.62 8.57 -12.95
C GLY A 152 -13.54 7.72 -12.29
N LEU A 153 -13.71 6.39 -12.21
CA LEU A 153 -12.67 5.49 -11.73
C LEU A 153 -11.42 5.59 -12.63
N ILE A 154 -10.26 5.70 -12.00
CA ILE A 154 -8.96 5.62 -12.70
C ILE A 154 -8.54 4.16 -12.73
N ILE A 155 -8.39 3.62 -13.93
CA ILE A 155 -7.82 2.29 -14.17
C ILE A 155 -6.39 2.42 -14.70
N LEU A 156 -5.61 1.37 -14.46
CA LEU A 156 -4.27 1.16 -14.97
C LEU A 156 -4.33 0.12 -16.08
N VAL A 157 -3.67 0.39 -17.19
CA VAL A 157 -3.65 -0.51 -18.36
C VAL A 157 -2.25 -0.51 -18.98
N PRO A 158 -1.90 -1.52 -19.79
CA PRO A 158 -0.66 -1.51 -20.55
C PRO A 158 -0.57 -0.27 -21.45
N PRO A 159 0.61 0.37 -21.60
CA PRO A 159 0.78 1.59 -22.37
C PRO A 159 0.29 1.48 -23.82
N GLU A 160 0.53 0.35 -24.47
CA GLU A 160 0.14 0.06 -25.85
C GLU A 160 -1.39 0.00 -26.06
N LYS A 161 -2.16 -0.11 -24.97
CA LYS A 161 -3.64 -0.18 -25.00
C LYS A 161 -4.31 1.14 -24.66
N ALA A 162 -3.53 2.18 -24.33
CA ALA A 162 -4.07 3.49 -23.97
C ALA A 162 -4.90 4.10 -25.11
N ASP A 163 -4.39 4.01 -26.33
CA ASP A 163 -4.99 4.67 -27.49
C ASP A 163 -6.21 3.91 -28.00
N GLU A 164 -6.22 2.58 -27.89
CA GLU A 164 -7.43 1.77 -28.13
C GLU A 164 -8.57 2.15 -27.18
N LEU A 165 -8.25 2.41 -25.90
CA LEU A 165 -9.21 2.89 -24.89
C LEU A 165 -9.64 4.34 -25.08
N LYS A 166 -8.86 5.16 -25.79
CA LYS A 166 -9.32 6.47 -26.21
C LYS A 166 -10.23 6.30 -27.42
N ALA A 167 -9.74 5.74 -28.52
CA ALA A 167 -10.44 5.62 -29.79
C ALA A 167 -11.80 4.92 -29.71
N LYS A 168 -11.96 3.91 -28.84
CA LYS A 168 -13.22 3.14 -28.72
C LYS A 168 -14.21 3.66 -27.66
N PHE A 169 -13.84 4.74 -26.95
CA PHE A 169 -14.62 5.35 -25.86
C PHE A 169 -14.85 6.86 -26.07
N PHE A 170 -14.68 7.31 -27.31
CA PHE A 170 -15.28 8.52 -27.86
C PHE A 170 -16.30 8.09 -28.92
#